data_AF-A0A820KN17-F1
#
_entry.id   AF-A0A820KN17-F1
#
_cell.length_a   1.000
_cell.length_b   1.000
_cell.length_c   1.000
_cell.angle_alpha   90.00
_cell.angle_beta   90.00
_cell.angle_gamma   90.00
#
_symmetry.space_group_name_H-M   'P 1'
#
loop_
_entity.id
_entity.type
_entity.pdbx_description
1 polymer ?
#
loop_
_entity_poly.entity_id
_entity_poly.type
_entity_poly.pdbx_seq_one_letter_code
_entity_poly.pdbx_strand_id
1 'polypeptide(L)'
;QRSDHPTLIAGQRVRNAIQSMQRQMERPRLDEGFVAICIIRSFYAANQLIKRLTPVNILKFLRTGHLMNLGAATADDFVVSFRQTTEAPYVVITEKVDGANMGFSLSADRELTVQNRSHYVTSTTHAQFRPLYTWIETHREGLYSVLDRDNSFPERYILYGEWVVAQHSIPYTRLPDRFLAFDLYDRRTQTWADRITLERLLEGTNISLVHIMYQGPRPTDNVLKDMVHRPSQ
;
A
#
# COMPACT_ATOMS: atom_id res chain seq x y z
N GLN A 1 16.75 14.84 5.11
CA GLN A 1 17.92 14.67 5.99
C GLN A 1 18.18 13.17 6.06
N ARG A 2 19.32 12.67 5.56
CA ARG A 2 19.63 11.23 5.58
C ARG A 2 20.06 10.86 7.00
N SER A 3 19.26 10.05 7.69
CA SER A 3 19.44 9.69 9.10
C SER A 3 20.60 8.72 9.35
N ASP A 4 21.12 8.07 8.30
CA ASP A 4 21.95 6.87 8.45
C ASP A 4 23.39 7.08 7.93
N HIS A 5 23.87 8.33 7.84
CA HIS A 5 25.23 8.60 7.34
C HIS A 5 26.27 8.57 8.48
N PRO A 6 27.24 7.64 8.47
CA PRO A 6 28.18 7.42 9.59
C PRO A 6 29.09 8.61 9.90
N THR A 7 29.24 9.58 8.99
CA THR A 7 30.13 10.75 9.12
C THR A 7 29.43 12.09 9.39
N LEU A 8 28.09 12.13 9.44
CA LEU A 8 27.36 13.38 9.75
C LEU A 8 27.10 13.50 11.24
N ILE A 9 28.11 13.92 11.98
CA ILE A 9 28.00 14.20 13.42
C ILE A 9 27.07 15.40 13.60
N ALA A 10 26.07 15.28 14.47
CA ALA A 10 25.14 16.36 14.79
C ALA A 10 25.91 17.63 15.19
N GLY A 11 25.76 18.72 14.43
CA GLY A 11 26.45 19.99 14.69
C GLY A 11 26.09 20.61 16.04
N GLN A 12 26.89 21.58 16.50
CA GLN A 12 26.74 22.20 17.82
C GLN A 12 25.32 22.73 18.10
N ARG A 13 24.65 23.27 17.08
CA ARG A 13 23.27 23.77 17.18
C ARG A 13 22.26 22.66 17.54
N VAL A 14 22.40 21.48 16.94
CA VAL A 14 21.54 20.32 17.22
C VAL A 14 21.79 19.82 18.64
N ARG A 15 23.06 19.73 19.06
CA ARG A 15 23.41 19.32 20.43
C ARG A 15 22.86 20.27 21.49
N ASN A 16 22.98 21.58 21.25
CA ASN A 16 22.44 22.60 22.15
C ASN A 16 20.90 22.53 22.21
N ALA A 17 20.22 22.28 21.08
CA ALA A 17 18.77 22.09 21.04
C ALA A 17 18.33 20.85 21.84
N ILE A 18 19.02 19.71 21.68
CA ILE A 18 18.75 18.49 22.44
C ILE A 18 18.95 18.73 23.95
N GLN A 19 20.05 19.36 24.35
CA GLN A 19 20.29 19.69 25.77
C GLN A 19 19.23 20.64 26.33
N SER A 20 18.81 21.64 25.55
CA SER A 20 17.75 22.56 25.97
C SER A 20 16.43 21.82 26.19
N MET A 21 16.02 20.95 25.26
CA MET A 21 14.82 20.13 25.43
C MET A 21 14.95 19.22 26.65
N GLN A 22 16.11 18.58 26.85
CA GLN A 22 16.32 17.68 27.97
C GLN A 22 16.19 18.38 29.33
N ARG A 23 16.54 19.66 29.44
CA ARG A 23 16.33 20.46 30.66
C ARG A 23 14.88 20.86 30.90
N GLN A 24 14.06 20.90 29.86
CA GLN A 24 12.63 21.21 29.95
C GLN A 24 11.77 19.99 30.26
N MET A 25 12.32 18.78 30.13
CA MET A 25 11.61 17.53 30.41
C MET A 25 11.76 17.17 31.89
N GLU A 26 10.64 17.13 32.62
CA GLU A 26 10.59 16.57 33.97
C GLU A 26 10.21 15.09 33.91
N ARG A 27 10.82 14.28 34.78
CA ARG A 27 10.54 12.85 34.85
C ARG A 27 9.20 12.65 35.56
N PRO A 28 8.25 11.89 34.98
CA PRO A 28 6.97 11.63 35.62
C PRO A 28 7.17 10.89 36.95
N ARG A 29 6.31 11.20 37.91
CA ARG A 29 6.26 10.62 39.26
C ARG A 29 4.89 9.99 39.52
N LEU A 30 4.84 8.94 40.34
CA LEU A 30 3.57 8.24 40.63
C LEU A 30 2.56 9.12 41.36
N ASP A 31 3.01 10.15 42.08
CA ASP A 31 2.16 11.11 42.78
C ASP A 31 1.39 12.05 41.84
N GLU A 32 1.73 12.08 40.55
CA GLU A 32 0.97 12.76 39.49
C GLU A 32 -0.27 11.97 39.04
N GLY A 33 -0.53 10.79 39.62
CA GLY A 33 -1.69 9.94 39.33
C GLY A 33 -1.42 8.83 38.29
N PHE A 34 -0.16 8.63 37.90
CA PHE A 34 0.20 7.50 37.03
C PHE A 34 0.18 6.17 37.80
N VAL A 35 -0.44 5.15 37.21
CA VAL A 35 -0.50 3.79 37.79
C VAL A 35 0.87 3.08 37.76
N ALA A 36 1.71 3.41 36.78
CA ALA A 36 3.07 2.88 36.65
C ALA A 36 3.95 3.82 35.80
N ILE A 37 5.26 3.76 36.01
CA ILE A 37 6.27 4.45 35.18
C ILE A 37 7.21 3.40 34.60
N CYS A 38 7.27 3.32 33.27
CA CYS A 38 8.20 2.45 32.57
C CYS A 38 9.38 3.26 32.02
N ILE A 39 10.62 2.79 32.24
CA ILE A 39 11.82 3.40 31.68
C ILE A 39 12.30 2.55 30.52
N ILE A 40 12.28 3.12 29.33
CA ILE A 40 12.81 2.50 28.13
C ILE A 40 14.26 2.96 27.96
N ARG A 41 15.20 2.02 27.89
CA ARG A 41 16.65 2.32 27.89
C ARG A 41 17.34 2.06 26.55
N SER A 42 16.61 1.64 25.53
CA SER A 42 17.16 1.39 24.20
C SER A 42 16.12 1.65 23.10
N PHE A 43 16.59 2.00 21.90
CA PHE A 43 15.74 2.13 20.73
C PHE A 43 15.02 0.82 20.39
N TYR A 44 15.68 -0.32 20.59
CA TYR A 44 15.05 -1.63 20.41
C TYR A 44 13.82 -1.79 21.34
N ALA A 45 13.98 -1.51 22.64
CA ALA A 45 12.87 -1.62 23.59
C ALA A 45 11.77 -0.57 23.31
N ALA A 46 12.14 0.62 22.83
CA ALA A 46 11.18 1.65 22.42
C ALA A 46 10.34 1.18 21.23
N ASN A 47 11.00 0.64 20.20
CA ASN A 47 10.32 0.11 19.02
C ASN A 47 9.41 -1.07 19.39
N GLN A 48 9.87 -1.99 20.25
CA GLN A 48 9.04 -3.10 20.74
C GLN A 48 7.81 -2.61 21.51
N LEU A 49 7.94 -1.55 22.33
CA LEU A 49 6.80 -0.97 23.02
C LEU A 49 5.83 -0.31 22.04
N ILE A 50 6.32 0.48 21.09
CA ILE A 50 5.51 1.13 20.06
C ILE A 50 4.72 0.07 19.28
N LYS A 51 5.37 -1.02 18.84
CA LYS A 51 4.69 -2.15 18.16
C LYS A 51 3.52 -2.72 18.97
N ARG A 52 3.66 -2.79 20.31
CA ARG A 52 2.59 -3.28 21.21
C ARG A 52 1.48 -2.27 21.44
N LEU A 53 1.82 -0.98 21.57
CA LEU A 53 0.87 0.08 21.87
C LEU A 53 0.10 0.55 20.63
N THR A 54 0.74 0.50 19.47
CA THR A 54 0.19 0.95 18.19
C THR A 54 0.40 -0.13 17.12
N PRO A 55 -0.29 -1.27 17.22
CA PRO A 55 -0.17 -2.32 16.22
C PRO A 55 -0.65 -1.80 14.86
N VAL A 56 0.11 -2.10 13.81
CA VAL A 56 -0.28 -1.79 12.44
C VAL A 56 -1.41 -2.74 12.04
N ASN A 57 -2.59 -2.18 11.83
CA ASN A 57 -3.76 -2.95 11.40
C ASN A 57 -3.85 -3.03 9.88
N ILE A 58 -4.67 -3.99 9.41
CA ILE A 58 -5.10 -4.09 8.02
C ILE A 58 -5.65 -2.74 7.58
N LEU A 59 -5.10 -2.22 6.49
CA LEU A 59 -5.67 -1.08 5.80
C LEU A 59 -6.50 -1.64 4.65
N LYS A 60 -7.80 -1.36 4.62
CA LYS A 60 -8.63 -1.85 3.51
C LYS A 60 -8.36 -1.00 2.26
N PHE A 61 -8.23 -1.65 1.10
CA PHE A 61 -8.23 -0.90 -0.15
C PHE A 61 -9.57 -0.16 -0.32
N LEU A 62 -9.49 1.05 -0.86
CA LEU A 62 -10.66 1.91 -1.04
C LEU A 62 -11.71 1.22 -1.92
N ARG A 63 -12.97 1.60 -1.73
CA ARG A 63 -14.00 1.20 -2.69
C ARG A 63 -13.89 2.09 -3.91
N THR A 64 -13.91 1.51 -5.10
CA THR A 64 -13.91 2.26 -6.35
C THR A 64 -15.34 2.70 -6.67
N GLY A 65 -15.58 4.00 -6.71
CA GLY A 65 -16.88 4.54 -7.11
C GLY A 65 -17.07 4.50 -8.62
N HIS A 66 -18.32 4.36 -9.07
CA HIS A 66 -18.66 4.36 -10.49
C HIS A 66 -18.68 5.79 -11.02
N LEU A 67 -18.21 5.98 -12.25
CA LEU A 67 -18.28 7.28 -12.91
C LEU A 67 -19.64 7.52 -13.57
N MET A 68 -20.25 6.44 -14.06
CA MET A 68 -21.54 6.40 -14.74
C MET A 68 -22.22 5.06 -14.43
N ASN A 69 -23.54 5.05 -14.33
CA ASN A 69 -24.30 3.81 -14.25
C ASN A 69 -24.66 3.34 -15.68
N LEU A 70 -24.05 2.25 -16.13
CA LEU A 70 -24.32 1.63 -17.44
C LEU A 70 -25.42 0.55 -17.39
N GLY A 71 -26.18 0.48 -16.29
CA GLY A 71 -27.28 -0.46 -16.09
C GLY A 71 -26.96 -1.64 -15.17
N ALA A 72 -25.75 -1.69 -14.59
CA ALA A 72 -25.28 -2.77 -13.72
C ALA A 72 -24.95 -2.33 -12.28
N ALA A 73 -25.09 -1.04 -11.95
CA ALA A 73 -24.85 -0.57 -10.58
C ALA A 73 -25.96 -1.02 -9.63
N THR A 74 -25.57 -1.48 -8.45
CA THR A 74 -26.43 -1.93 -7.35
C THR A 74 -26.57 -0.85 -6.28
N ALA A 75 -27.41 -1.10 -5.26
CA ALA A 75 -27.57 -0.17 -4.14
C ALA A 75 -26.29 0.02 -3.30
N ASP A 76 -25.36 -0.94 -3.36
CA ASP A 76 -24.07 -0.84 -2.68
C ASP A 76 -23.08 0.06 -3.44
N ASP A 77 -23.32 0.34 -4.72
CA ASP A 77 -22.45 1.14 -5.56
C ASP A 77 -22.71 2.64 -5.35
N PHE A 78 -21.64 3.42 -5.21
CA PHE A 78 -21.74 4.87 -5.17
C PHE A 78 -21.20 5.47 -6.47
N VAL A 79 -21.93 6.45 -6.99
CA VAL A 79 -21.52 7.21 -8.16
C VAL A 79 -20.71 8.42 -7.71
N VAL A 80 -19.57 8.65 -8.35
CA VAL A 80 -18.69 9.78 -8.07
C VAL A 80 -18.78 10.77 -9.22
N SER A 81 -19.18 11.99 -8.91
CA SER A 81 -19.07 13.10 -9.86
C SER A 81 -17.64 13.65 -9.84
N PHE A 82 -17.04 13.80 -11.01
CA PHE A 82 -15.79 14.57 -11.10
C PHE A 82 -16.06 16.03 -10.82
N ARG A 83 -15.17 16.67 -10.06
CA ARG A 83 -15.17 18.12 -9.95
C ARG A 83 -14.86 18.71 -11.34
N GLN A 84 -15.69 19.63 -11.79
CA GLN A 84 -15.38 20.42 -12.99
C GLN A 84 -14.16 21.30 -12.69
N THR A 85 -13.10 21.10 -13.45
CA THR A 85 -11.89 21.92 -13.43
C THR A 85 -11.82 22.75 -14.70
N THR A 86 -11.14 23.90 -14.66
CA THR A 86 -10.98 24.79 -15.82
C THR A 86 -10.20 24.15 -16.98
N GLU A 87 -9.38 23.15 -16.68
CA GLU A 87 -8.66 22.32 -17.66
C GLU A 87 -8.97 20.85 -17.42
N ALA A 88 -8.97 20.03 -18.48
CA ALA A 88 -9.19 18.59 -18.37
C ALA A 88 -8.01 17.94 -17.63
N PRO A 89 -8.23 17.24 -16.49
CA PRO A 89 -7.15 16.62 -15.76
C PRO A 89 -6.49 15.51 -16.60
N TYR A 90 -5.19 15.32 -16.42
CA TYR A 90 -4.49 14.15 -16.93
C TYR A 90 -4.92 12.91 -16.14
N VAL A 91 -5.30 11.85 -16.84
CA VAL A 91 -5.77 10.60 -16.25
C VAL A 91 -5.01 9.40 -16.82
N VAL A 92 -4.84 8.39 -15.98
CA VAL A 92 -4.44 7.04 -16.38
C VAL A 92 -5.63 6.14 -16.15
N ILE A 93 -6.05 5.42 -17.19
CA ILE A 93 -7.14 4.45 -17.12
C ILE A 93 -6.54 3.07 -17.32
N THR A 94 -6.68 2.22 -16.32
CA THR A 94 -6.23 0.83 -16.35
C THR A 94 -7.39 -0.13 -16.52
N GLU A 95 -7.10 -1.31 -17.03
CA GLU A 95 -8.05 -2.41 -17.01
C GLU A 95 -8.40 -2.76 -15.56
N LYS A 96 -9.70 -2.89 -15.29
CA LYS A 96 -10.19 -3.42 -14.02
C LYS A 96 -10.29 -4.94 -14.13
N VAL A 97 -9.34 -5.62 -13.51
CA VAL A 97 -9.33 -7.08 -13.46
C VAL A 97 -10.33 -7.60 -12.44
N ASP A 98 -10.98 -8.72 -12.74
CA ASP A 98 -11.96 -9.38 -11.90
C ASP A 98 -11.34 -10.55 -11.13
N GLY A 99 -11.01 -10.32 -9.86
CA GLY A 99 -10.48 -11.34 -8.98
C GLY A 99 -10.73 -10.99 -7.51
N ALA A 100 -9.78 -11.35 -6.66
CA ALA A 100 -9.79 -11.00 -5.25
C ALA A 100 -8.76 -9.91 -4.95
N ASN A 101 -9.21 -8.80 -4.37
CA ASN A 101 -8.31 -7.76 -3.87
C ASN A 101 -7.28 -8.36 -2.90
N MET A 102 -6.01 -8.04 -3.13
CA MET A 102 -4.88 -8.52 -2.35
C MET A 102 -3.89 -7.39 -2.07
N GLY A 103 -3.28 -7.41 -0.90
CA GLY A 103 -2.22 -6.48 -0.49
C GLY A 103 -1.03 -7.22 0.11
N PHE A 104 0.18 -6.84 -0.30
CA PHE A 104 1.44 -7.32 0.27
C PHE A 104 2.11 -6.21 1.09
N SER A 105 2.55 -6.53 2.29
CA SER A 105 3.30 -5.62 3.16
C SER A 105 4.31 -6.41 4.00
N LEU A 106 5.29 -5.75 4.60
CA LEU A 106 6.11 -6.39 5.62
C LEU A 106 5.47 -6.22 7.00
N SER A 107 5.74 -7.20 7.86
CA SER A 107 5.52 -7.09 9.30
C SER A 107 6.65 -6.30 9.96
N ALA A 108 6.45 -5.99 11.23
CA ALA A 108 7.42 -5.33 12.09
C ALA A 108 8.78 -6.05 12.16
N ASP A 109 8.79 -7.36 11.89
CA ASP A 109 9.97 -8.22 11.91
C ASP A 109 10.49 -8.50 10.49
N ARG A 110 10.02 -7.74 9.50
CA ARG A 110 10.38 -7.83 8.07
C ARG A 110 9.98 -9.12 7.37
N GLU A 111 9.05 -9.86 7.98
CA GLU A 111 8.39 -11.00 7.32
C GLU A 111 7.28 -10.51 6.41
N LEU A 112 7.16 -11.10 5.22
CA LEU A 112 6.09 -10.79 4.29
C LEU A 112 4.72 -11.18 4.85
N THR A 113 3.76 -10.29 4.73
CA THR A 113 2.36 -10.47 5.13
C THR A 113 1.46 -10.23 3.93
N VAL A 114 0.39 -11.02 3.83
CA VAL A 114 -0.59 -10.91 2.75
C VAL A 114 -1.96 -10.68 3.35
N GLN A 115 -2.67 -9.68 2.84
CA GLN A 115 -4.04 -9.39 3.21
C GLN A 115 -4.96 -9.52 1.99
N ASN A 116 -6.18 -9.99 2.22
CA ASN A 116 -7.30 -9.69 1.33
C ASN A 116 -7.97 -8.38 1.76
N ARG A 117 -9.20 -8.12 1.31
CA ARG A 117 -9.94 -6.90 1.66
C ARG A 117 -10.15 -6.66 3.17
N SER A 118 -10.21 -7.71 4.01
CA SER A 118 -10.56 -7.58 5.43
C SER A 118 -9.70 -8.39 6.40
N HIS A 119 -8.92 -9.37 5.93
CA HIS A 119 -8.20 -10.33 6.76
C HIS A 119 -6.80 -10.62 6.18
N TYR A 120 -5.86 -10.97 7.05
CA TYR A 120 -4.61 -11.59 6.63
C TYR A 120 -4.90 -13.02 6.12
N VAL A 121 -4.19 -13.42 5.08
CA VAL A 121 -4.38 -14.71 4.42
C VAL A 121 -3.04 -15.42 4.23
N THR A 122 -3.09 -16.74 4.20
CA THR A 122 -1.98 -17.63 3.90
C THR A 122 -2.42 -18.68 2.87
N SER A 123 -1.50 -19.54 2.45
CA SER A 123 -1.82 -20.65 1.54
C SER A 123 -2.83 -21.66 2.10
N THR A 124 -3.05 -21.65 3.41
CA THR A 124 -3.98 -22.55 4.10
C THR A 124 -5.35 -21.92 4.37
N THR A 125 -5.51 -20.61 4.18
CA THR A 125 -6.77 -19.90 4.51
C THR A 125 -7.94 -20.32 3.62
N HIS A 126 -7.71 -20.48 2.32
CA HIS A 126 -8.74 -20.87 1.34
C HIS A 126 -8.11 -21.52 0.11
N ALA A 127 -8.87 -22.35 -0.62
CA ALA A 127 -8.36 -23.07 -1.78
C ALA A 127 -7.74 -22.15 -2.85
N GLN A 128 -8.31 -20.96 -3.05
CA GLN A 128 -7.79 -19.95 -4.00
C GLN A 128 -6.39 -19.42 -3.65
N PHE A 129 -5.96 -19.56 -2.38
CA PHE A 129 -4.66 -19.10 -1.91
C PHE A 129 -3.61 -20.22 -1.87
N ARG A 130 -3.96 -21.48 -2.18
CA ARG A 130 -2.97 -22.58 -2.25
C ARG A 130 -1.72 -22.23 -3.05
N PRO A 131 -1.79 -21.60 -4.25
CA PRO A 131 -0.59 -21.25 -4.99
C PRO A 131 0.16 -20.02 -4.47
N LEU A 132 -0.35 -19.34 -3.44
CA LEU A 132 0.22 -18.10 -2.90
C LEU A 132 1.67 -18.28 -2.44
N TYR A 133 1.97 -19.40 -1.76
CA TYR A 133 3.33 -19.67 -1.26
C TYR A 133 4.34 -19.73 -2.42
N THR A 134 4.06 -20.55 -3.44
CA THR A 134 4.93 -20.67 -4.62
C THR A 134 5.07 -19.36 -5.38
N TRP A 135 3.98 -18.59 -5.48
CA TRP A 135 4.00 -17.28 -6.11
C TRP A 135 4.89 -16.31 -5.33
N ILE A 136 4.75 -16.23 -4.01
CA ILE A 136 5.59 -15.40 -3.14
C ILE A 136 7.07 -15.76 -3.30
N GLU A 137 7.43 -17.04 -3.26
CA GLU A 137 8.83 -17.44 -3.36
C GLU A 137 9.44 -17.07 -4.72
N THR A 138 8.64 -17.09 -5.79
CA THR A 138 9.07 -16.65 -7.11
C THR A 138 9.27 -15.14 -7.18
N HIS A 139 8.44 -14.36 -6.47
CA HIS A 139 8.42 -12.89 -6.53
C HIS A 139 9.07 -12.21 -5.31
N ARG A 140 9.71 -12.99 -4.43
CA ARG A 140 10.21 -12.55 -3.12
C ARG A 140 11.13 -11.35 -3.27
N GLU A 141 12.16 -11.45 -4.10
CA GLU A 141 13.13 -10.36 -4.32
C GLU A 141 12.45 -9.08 -4.82
N GLY A 142 11.50 -9.20 -5.75
CA GLY A 142 10.72 -8.06 -6.24
C GLY A 142 9.82 -7.43 -5.17
N LEU A 143 9.20 -8.25 -4.32
CA LEU A 143 8.39 -7.75 -3.20
C LEU A 143 9.25 -7.01 -2.18
N TYR A 144 10.40 -7.55 -1.80
CA TYR A 144 11.29 -6.91 -0.85
C TYR A 144 11.91 -5.61 -1.41
N SER A 145 12.26 -5.55 -2.69
CA SER A 145 12.79 -4.32 -3.30
C SER A 145 11.78 -3.16 -3.32
N VAL A 146 10.49 -3.48 -3.39
CA VAL A 146 9.38 -2.52 -3.35
C VAL A 146 8.99 -2.15 -1.93
N LEU A 147 8.93 -3.13 -1.01
CA LEU A 147 8.37 -2.96 0.33
C LEU A 147 9.42 -2.58 1.39
N ASP A 148 10.64 -3.13 1.32
CA ASP A 148 11.69 -2.94 2.33
C ASP A 148 12.53 -1.68 2.07
N ARG A 149 11.86 -0.53 2.04
CA ARG A 149 12.49 0.76 1.67
C ARG A 149 12.69 1.70 2.85
N ASP A 150 12.15 1.37 4.01
CA ASP A 150 12.27 2.18 5.23
C ASP A 150 12.84 1.33 6.36
N ASN A 151 14.09 1.62 6.73
CA ASN A 151 14.81 0.86 7.76
C ASN A 151 14.11 0.89 9.12
N SER A 152 13.39 1.97 9.40
CA SER A 152 12.75 2.24 10.69
C SER A 152 11.28 1.85 10.73
N PHE A 153 10.63 1.70 9.57
CA PHE A 153 9.21 1.38 9.46
C PHE A 153 8.97 0.31 8.38
N PRO A 154 9.29 -0.98 8.65
CA PRO A 154 9.10 -2.07 7.69
C PRO A 154 7.67 -2.16 7.13
N GLU A 155 6.66 -1.88 7.95
CA GLU A 155 5.25 -2.00 7.56
C GLU A 155 4.73 -0.83 6.72
N ARG A 156 5.60 0.14 6.37
CA ARG A 156 5.23 1.41 5.75
C ARG A 156 4.47 1.23 4.43
N TYR A 157 4.93 0.30 3.59
CA TYR A 157 4.42 0.17 2.24
C TYR A 157 3.46 -1.01 2.12
N ILE A 158 2.39 -0.82 1.34
CA ILE A 158 1.47 -1.89 0.96
C ILE A 158 1.29 -1.87 -0.55
N LEU A 159 1.74 -2.92 -1.22
CA LEU A 159 1.51 -3.12 -2.65
C LEU A 159 0.16 -3.80 -2.84
N TYR A 160 -0.79 -3.09 -3.45
CA TYR A 160 -2.11 -3.61 -3.77
C TYR A 160 -2.20 -4.10 -5.20
N GLY A 161 -2.97 -5.16 -5.38
CA GLY A 161 -3.24 -5.75 -6.67
C GLY A 161 -4.45 -6.67 -6.64
N GLU A 162 -4.68 -7.30 -7.78
CA GLU A 162 -5.76 -8.27 -7.96
C GLU A 162 -5.18 -9.69 -8.06
N TRP A 163 -5.72 -10.60 -7.26
CA TRP A 163 -5.38 -12.03 -7.28
C TRP A 163 -6.41 -12.81 -8.10
N VAL A 164 -5.97 -13.46 -9.17
CA VAL A 164 -6.87 -13.96 -10.25
C VAL A 164 -6.91 -15.49 -10.34
N VAL A 165 -6.60 -16.20 -9.26
CA VAL A 165 -6.60 -17.68 -9.24
C VAL A 165 -8.01 -18.26 -9.28
N ALA A 166 -8.95 -17.64 -8.56
CA ALA A 166 -10.35 -18.02 -8.66
C ALA A 166 -10.96 -17.25 -9.83
N GLN A 167 -11.60 -17.97 -10.75
CA GLN A 167 -12.49 -17.33 -11.70
C GLN A 167 -13.70 -16.80 -10.94
N HIS A 168 -13.93 -15.49 -11.04
CA HIS A 168 -15.13 -14.87 -10.52
C HIS A 168 -16.18 -14.84 -11.64
N SER A 169 -16.36 -13.70 -12.31
CA SER A 169 -17.34 -13.52 -13.38
C SER A 169 -16.70 -13.61 -14.76
N ILE A 170 -15.43 -13.21 -14.89
CA ILE A 170 -14.73 -13.15 -16.18
C ILE A 170 -13.67 -14.25 -16.30
N PRO A 171 -13.72 -15.12 -17.34
CA PRO A 171 -12.66 -16.08 -17.61
C PRO A 171 -11.50 -15.40 -18.33
N TYR A 172 -10.37 -15.26 -17.65
CA TYR A 172 -9.15 -14.75 -18.26
C TYR A 172 -8.28 -15.89 -18.80
N THR A 173 -7.73 -15.70 -20.01
CA THR A 173 -6.88 -16.72 -20.68
C THR A 173 -5.45 -16.27 -20.96
N ARG A 174 -5.15 -14.97 -20.77
CA ARG A 174 -3.88 -14.35 -21.18
C ARG A 174 -3.26 -13.41 -20.15
N LEU A 175 -3.71 -13.44 -18.89
CA LEU A 175 -3.09 -12.60 -17.86
C LEU A 175 -1.62 -13.00 -17.69
N PRO A 176 -0.73 -12.01 -17.52
CA PRO A 176 0.71 -12.27 -17.44
C PRO A 176 1.11 -13.02 -16.17
N ASP A 177 0.27 -12.94 -15.12
CA ASP A 177 0.52 -13.60 -13.85
C ASP A 177 -0.78 -13.73 -13.00
N ARG A 178 -0.67 -14.43 -11.87
CA ARG A 178 -1.73 -14.65 -10.87
C ARG A 178 -1.99 -13.44 -9.98
N PHE A 179 -1.06 -12.50 -9.90
CA PHE A 179 -1.21 -11.24 -9.19
C PHE A 179 -0.86 -10.08 -10.11
N LEU A 180 -1.73 -9.08 -10.16
CA LEU A 180 -1.54 -7.89 -10.97
C LEU A 180 -1.59 -6.66 -10.06
N ALA A 181 -0.43 -6.04 -9.85
CA ALA A 181 -0.31 -4.84 -9.06
C ALA A 181 -1.06 -3.68 -9.73
N PHE A 182 -1.70 -2.83 -8.93
CA PHE A 182 -2.37 -1.64 -9.44
C PHE A 182 -2.14 -0.38 -8.59
N ASP A 183 -1.76 -0.51 -7.31
CA ASP A 183 -1.48 0.65 -6.46
C ASP A 183 -0.42 0.35 -5.38
N LEU A 184 0.20 1.39 -4.85
CA LEU A 184 1.12 1.31 -3.71
C LEU A 184 0.79 2.39 -2.70
N TYR A 185 0.50 1.97 -1.47
CA TYR A 185 0.18 2.88 -0.38
C TYR A 185 1.39 3.11 0.53
N ASP A 186 1.59 4.37 0.92
CA ASP A 186 2.59 4.77 1.91
C ASP A 186 1.87 5.16 3.22
N ARG A 187 1.99 4.32 4.25
CA ARG A 187 1.38 4.57 5.57
C ARG A 187 1.95 5.78 6.29
N ARG A 188 3.19 6.17 6.00
CA ARG A 188 3.86 7.29 6.66
C ARG A 188 3.28 8.62 6.18
N THR A 189 3.08 8.76 4.87
CA THR A 189 2.51 9.97 4.27
C THR A 189 1.00 9.89 4.11
N GLN A 190 0.41 8.70 4.28
CA GLN A 190 -1.01 8.41 4.05
C GLN A 190 -1.46 8.74 2.62
N THR A 191 -0.60 8.43 1.65
CA THR A 191 -0.83 8.72 0.23
C THR A 191 -0.60 7.50 -0.64
N TRP A 192 -1.19 7.53 -1.83
CA TRP A 192 -0.94 6.58 -2.90
C TRP A 192 0.22 7.06 -3.78
N ALA A 193 1.03 6.14 -4.29
CA ALA A 193 2.03 6.45 -5.29
C ALA A 193 1.35 6.81 -6.62
N ASP A 194 1.88 7.79 -7.33
CA ASP A 194 1.47 7.99 -8.73
C ASP A 194 1.91 6.81 -9.60
N ARG A 195 1.29 6.69 -10.78
CA ARG A 195 1.55 5.58 -11.69
C ARG A 195 3.01 5.46 -12.12
N ILE A 196 3.68 6.58 -12.37
CA ILE A 196 5.08 6.60 -12.83
C ILE A 196 6.00 6.09 -11.72
N THR A 197 5.73 6.51 -10.48
CA THR A 197 6.44 6.04 -9.30
C THR A 197 6.24 4.54 -9.11
N LEU A 198 5.01 4.04 -9.22
CA LEU A 198 4.73 2.61 -9.12
C LEU A 198 5.44 1.79 -10.20
N GLU A 199 5.40 2.25 -11.46
CA GLU A 199 6.09 1.58 -12.58
C GLU A 199 7.59 1.50 -12.36
N ARG A 200 8.22 2.60 -11.95
CA ARG A 200 9.65 2.63 -11.64
C ARG A 200 10.03 1.73 -10.47
N LEU A 201 9.14 1.56 -9.50
CA LEU A 201 9.38 0.69 -8.36
C LEU A 201 9.29 -0.79 -8.74
N LEU A 202 8.46 -1.13 -9.73
CA LEU A 202 8.29 -2.49 -10.23
C LEU A 202 9.20 -2.81 -11.42
N GLU A 203 9.85 -1.81 -12.00
CA GLU A 203 10.83 -1.99 -13.08
C GLU A 203 11.97 -2.92 -12.63
N GLY A 204 12.27 -3.92 -13.46
CA GLY A 204 13.27 -4.95 -13.16
C GLY A 204 12.82 -5.99 -12.13
N THR A 205 11.63 -5.85 -11.55
CA THR A 205 10.98 -6.94 -10.81
C THR A 205 10.24 -7.88 -11.76
N ASN A 206 9.84 -9.04 -11.28
CA ASN A 206 8.96 -9.96 -12.00
C ASN A 206 7.47 -9.76 -11.67
N ILE A 207 7.10 -8.66 -11.00
CA ILE A 207 5.71 -8.40 -10.62
C ILE A 207 5.01 -7.64 -11.74
N SER A 208 3.92 -8.21 -12.25
CA SER A 208 3.14 -7.61 -13.33
C SER A 208 2.21 -6.50 -12.84
N LEU A 209 2.04 -5.46 -13.66
CA LEU A 209 1.07 -4.39 -13.45
C LEU A 209 -0.21 -4.65 -14.24
N VAL A 210 -1.33 -4.13 -13.74
CA VAL A 210 -2.55 -4.02 -14.54
C VAL A 210 -2.29 -3.20 -15.81
N HIS A 211 -2.92 -3.63 -16.91
CA HIS A 211 -2.74 -3.03 -18.23
C HIS A 211 -3.29 -1.61 -18.26
N ILE A 212 -2.56 -0.70 -18.93
CA ILE A 212 -3.04 0.65 -19.16
C ILE A 212 -3.81 0.69 -20.47
N MET A 213 -5.09 1.06 -20.39
CA MET A 213 -5.96 1.23 -21.54
C MET A 213 -5.83 2.64 -22.17
N TYR A 214 -5.50 3.65 -21.36
CA TYR A 214 -5.40 5.04 -21.81
C TYR A 214 -4.55 5.90 -20.86
N GLN A 215 -3.79 6.86 -21.43
CA GLN A 215 -3.15 7.94 -20.68
C GLN A 215 -3.29 9.25 -21.46
N GLY A 216 -3.70 10.32 -20.79
CA GLY A 216 -3.88 11.62 -21.44
C GLY A 216 -4.94 12.50 -20.76
N PRO A 217 -5.37 13.58 -21.41
CA PRO A 217 -6.50 14.38 -20.93
C PRO A 217 -7.75 13.52 -20.73
N ARG A 218 -8.55 13.82 -19.70
CA ARG A 218 -9.80 13.10 -19.41
C ARG A 218 -10.64 12.88 -20.70
N PRO A 219 -10.94 11.62 -21.07
CA PRO A 219 -11.83 11.33 -22.18
C PRO A 219 -13.26 11.79 -21.92
N THR A 220 -14.03 11.98 -23.00
CA THR A 220 -15.48 12.23 -22.91
C THR A 220 -16.21 10.97 -22.46
N ASP A 221 -17.42 11.15 -21.91
CA ASP A 221 -18.25 10.03 -21.43
C ASP A 221 -18.56 9.00 -22.54
N ASN A 222 -18.67 9.43 -23.80
CA ASN A 222 -18.85 8.52 -24.93
C ASN A 222 -17.61 7.65 -25.16
N VAL A 223 -16.40 8.23 -25.10
CA VAL A 223 -15.15 7.47 -25.22
C VAL A 223 -15.00 6.49 -24.07
N LEU A 224 -15.37 6.87 -22.84
CA LEU A 224 -15.37 5.98 -21.68
C LEU A 224 -16.34 4.80 -21.86
N LYS A 225 -17.54 5.03 -22.42
CA LYS A 225 -18.49 3.96 -22.74
C LYS A 225 -17.93 2.98 -23.78
N ASP A 226 -17.32 3.50 -24.84
CA ASP A 226 -16.73 2.67 -25.89
C ASP A 226 -15.58 1.81 -25.36
N MET A 227 -14.83 2.29 -24.37
CA MET A 227 -13.76 1.51 -23.72
C MET A 227 -14.28 0.23 -23.05
N VAL A 228 -15.51 0.22 -22.51
CA VAL A 228 -16.10 -0.95 -21.84
C VAL A 228 -16.38 -2.10 -22.81
N HIS A 229 -16.60 -1.79 -24.08
CA HIS A 229 -16.87 -2.80 -25.13
C HIS A 229 -15.60 -3.37 -25.76
N ARG A 230 -14.42 -2.87 -25.39
CA ARG A 230 -13.14 -3.38 -25.90
C ARG A 230 -12.81 -4.73 -25.25
N PRO A 231 -12.19 -5.65 -26.00
CA PRO A 231 -11.73 -6.91 -25.42
C PRO A 231 -10.63 -6.65 -24.38
N SER A 232 -10.66 -7.43 -23.30
CA SER A 232 -9.55 -7.56 -22.34
C SER A 232 -8.25 -7.87 -23.09
N GLN A 233 -7.18 -7.18 -22.72
CA GLN A 233 -5.89 -7.23 -23.42
C GLN A 233 -5.02 -8.33 -22.82
#